data_AF-A0AAW2JIC7-F1
#
_entry.id   AF-A0AAW2JIC7-F1
#
_cell.length_a   1.000
_cell.length_b   1.000
_cell.length_c   1.000
_cell.angle_alpha   90.00
_cell.angle_beta   90.00
_cell.angle_gamma   90.00
#
_symmetry.space_group_name_H-M   'P 1'
#
loop_
_entity.id
_entity.type
_entity.pdbx_description
1 polymer ?
#
loop_
_entity_poly.entity_id
_entity_poly.type
_entity_poly.pdbx_seq_one_letter_code
_entity_poly.pdbx_strand_id
1 'polypeptide(L)'
;MADNRISTLKASASSSNEVVGVVMRNLAKHVQEQDSRISKLINKIDNTDASHVVGKKIEAHDEAETSLKQQSSEREKSSTKELQVSSEGLIPVDQLKEFIMGTIQNKLDGSSKSSMTYTKPYTERINNLQMSVGYQPLKFQQFDDKGNQKNT
;
A
#
# COMPACT_ATOMS: atom_id res chain seq x y z
N MET A 1 61.42 9.92 -13.23
CA MET A 1 60.41 10.70 -12.45
C MET A 1 58.99 10.10 -12.54
N ALA A 2 58.83 8.79 -12.81
CA ALA A 2 57.52 8.16 -13.01
C ALA A 2 56.99 7.38 -11.79
N ASP A 3 57.88 6.89 -10.92
CA ASP A 3 57.52 5.96 -9.84
C ASP A 3 56.70 6.56 -8.70
N ASN A 4 56.71 7.88 -8.55
CA ASN A 4 55.97 8.54 -7.46
C ASN A 4 54.46 8.63 -7.75
N ARG A 5 54.04 8.62 -9.02
CA ARG A 5 52.61 8.73 -9.41
C ARG A 5 51.84 7.42 -9.22
N ILE A 6 52.51 6.28 -9.33
CA ILE A 6 51.89 4.96 -9.15
C ILE A 6 51.67 4.68 -7.65
N SER A 7 52.63 5.08 -6.82
CA SER A 7 52.56 4.93 -5.36
C SER A 7 51.40 5.74 -4.75
N THR A 8 51.15 6.96 -5.25
CA THR A 8 50.06 7.82 -4.75
C THR A 8 48.67 7.33 -5.15
N LEU A 9 48.49 6.82 -6.38
CA LEU A 9 47.21 6.24 -6.83
C LEU A 9 46.86 4.96 -6.05
N LYS A 10 47.86 4.12 -5.74
CA LYS A 10 47.67 2.89 -4.95
C LYS A 10 47.26 3.20 -3.50
N ALA A 11 47.86 4.24 -2.90
CA ALA A 11 47.49 4.70 -1.55
C ALA A 11 46.06 5.25 -1.51
N SER A 12 45.66 6.05 -2.51
CA SER A 12 44.29 6.60 -2.61
C SER A 12 43.23 5.50 -2.78
N ALA A 13 43.49 4.48 -3.60
CA ALA A 13 42.57 3.36 -3.79
C ALA A 13 42.42 2.49 -2.52
N SER A 14 43.51 2.30 -1.76
CA SER A 14 43.48 1.56 -0.50
C SER A 14 42.64 2.28 0.57
N SER A 15 42.73 3.61 0.66
CA SER A 15 41.94 4.41 1.60
C SER A 15 40.44 4.38 1.26
N SER A 16 40.08 4.43 -0.02
CA SER A 16 38.68 4.35 -0.43
C SER A 16 38.03 3.00 -0.09
N ASN A 17 38.78 1.90 -0.20
CA ASN A 17 38.29 0.56 0.17
C ASN A 17 38.06 0.41 1.68
N GLU A 18 38.91 1.04 2.50
CA GLU A 18 38.74 1.07 3.95
C GLU A 18 37.45 1.80 4.36
N VAL A 19 37.16 2.95 3.73
CA VAL A 19 35.94 3.73 3.96
C VAL A 19 34.70 2.91 3.58
N VAL A 20 34.71 2.25 2.42
CA VAL A 20 33.61 1.36 1.99
C VAL A 20 33.38 0.22 3.00
N GLY A 21 34.47 -0.38 3.50
CA GLY A 21 34.39 -1.42 4.53
C GLY A 21 33.78 -0.94 5.85
N VAL A 22 34.08 0.30 6.27
CA VAL A 22 33.46 0.91 7.45
C VAL A 22 31.95 1.13 7.24
N VAL A 23 31.56 1.65 6.07
CA VAL A 23 30.15 1.88 5.72
C VAL A 23 29.35 0.57 5.71
N MET A 24 29.88 -0.49 5.08
CA MET A 24 29.24 -1.81 5.06
C MET A 24 29.05 -2.39 6.46
N ARG A 25 30.05 -2.25 7.34
CA ARG A 25 29.94 -2.70 8.74
C ARG A 25 28.88 -1.92 9.52
N ASN A 26 28.81 -0.60 9.31
CA ASN A 26 27.81 0.24 9.96
C ASN A 26 26.40 -0.10 9.47
N LEU A 27 26.23 -0.35 8.18
CA LEU A 27 24.97 -0.81 7.60
C LEU A 27 24.56 -2.17 8.18
N ALA A 28 25.48 -3.14 8.22
CA ALA A 28 25.21 -4.46 8.78
C ALA A 28 24.75 -4.40 10.25
N LYS A 29 25.42 -3.57 11.06
CA LYS A 29 25.01 -3.32 12.45
C LYS A 29 23.61 -2.70 12.55
N HIS A 30 23.29 -1.75 11.66
CA HIS A 30 21.96 -1.13 11.65
C HIS A 30 20.87 -2.13 11.27
N VAL A 31 21.11 -2.97 10.26
CA VAL A 31 20.18 -4.03 9.85
C VAL A 31 19.94 -4.99 11.00
N GLN A 32 21.01 -5.47 11.66
CA GLN A 32 20.90 -6.37 12.81
C GLN A 32 20.10 -5.75 13.98
N GLU A 33 20.31 -4.46 14.27
CA GLU A 33 19.55 -3.72 15.28
C GLU A 33 18.05 -3.67 14.92
N GLN A 34 17.71 -3.39 13.65
CA GLN A 34 16.31 -3.39 13.21
C GLN A 34 15.68 -4.78 13.33
N ASP A 35 16.38 -5.83 12.96
CA ASP A 35 15.91 -7.21 13.08
C ASP A 35 15.60 -7.56 14.54
N SER A 36 16.46 -7.13 15.48
CA SER A 36 16.23 -7.33 16.92
C SER A 36 14.95 -6.63 17.42
N ARG A 37 14.65 -5.44 16.88
CA ARG A 37 13.41 -4.70 17.20
C ARG A 37 12.19 -5.41 16.64
N ILE A 38 12.28 -5.90 15.40
CA ILE A 38 11.22 -6.67 14.75
C ILE A 38 10.92 -7.94 15.58
N SER A 39 11.93 -8.72 15.96
CA SER A 39 11.74 -9.90 16.81
C SER A 39 11.07 -9.55 18.15
N LYS A 40 11.45 -8.43 18.78
CA LYS A 40 10.82 -7.96 20.03
C LYS A 40 9.35 -7.57 19.84
N LEU A 41 8.98 -7.01 18.68
CA LEU A 41 7.60 -6.69 18.34
C LEU A 41 6.77 -7.94 18.05
N ILE A 42 7.30 -8.88 17.27
CA ILE A 42 6.65 -10.16 16.95
C ILE A 42 6.33 -10.92 18.23
N ASN A 43 7.31 -11.08 19.13
CA ASN A 43 7.09 -11.76 20.40
C ASN A 43 6.02 -11.06 21.25
N LYS A 44 5.88 -9.72 21.18
CA LYS A 44 4.81 -9.02 21.90
C LYS A 44 3.43 -9.31 21.30
N ILE A 45 3.33 -9.39 19.97
CA ILE A 45 2.08 -9.71 19.27
C ILE A 45 1.64 -11.14 19.61
N ASP A 46 2.55 -12.11 19.55
CA ASP A 46 2.24 -13.51 19.84
C ASP A 46 1.84 -13.73 21.30
N ASN A 47 2.41 -12.97 22.24
CA ASN A 47 2.02 -13.00 23.66
C ASN A 47 0.69 -12.25 23.93
N THR A 48 0.21 -11.41 23.01
CA THR A 48 -1.09 -10.72 23.13
C THR A 48 -2.27 -11.50 22.57
N ASP A 49 -2.03 -12.57 21.80
CA ASP A 49 -3.10 -13.41 21.21
C ASP A 49 -3.61 -14.52 22.16
N ALA A 50 -3.07 -14.61 23.38
CA ALA A 50 -3.67 -15.41 24.46
C ALA A 50 -4.84 -14.70 25.17
N SER A 51 -5.10 -13.41 24.87
CA SER A 51 -6.17 -12.64 25.50
C SER A 51 -6.76 -11.58 24.57
N HIS A 52 -7.12 -11.94 23.33
CA HIS A 52 -8.13 -11.16 22.61
C HIS A 52 -8.76 -11.99 21.48
N VAL A 53 -9.90 -12.61 21.80
CA VAL A 53 -10.89 -13.08 20.83
C VAL A 53 -11.12 -12.01 19.76
N VAL A 54 -10.77 -12.28 18.50
CA VAL A 54 -11.60 -12.07 17.29
C VAL A 54 -10.80 -12.59 16.10
N GLY A 55 -11.25 -13.73 15.57
CA GLY A 55 -10.65 -14.35 14.40
C GLY A 55 -10.88 -13.56 13.11
N LYS A 56 -9.94 -13.71 12.17
CA LYS A 56 -10.24 -13.95 10.77
C LYS A 56 -9.00 -14.50 10.06
N LYS A 57 -9.09 -15.80 9.77
CA LYS A 57 -8.27 -16.56 8.83
C LYS A 57 -8.23 -15.83 7.48
N ILE A 58 -7.06 -15.41 7.02
CA ILE A 58 -6.80 -15.19 5.59
C ILE A 58 -5.55 -15.99 5.23
N GLU A 59 -5.85 -17.05 4.49
CA GLU A 59 -4.97 -18.05 3.92
C GLU A 59 -4.24 -17.46 2.71
N ALA A 60 -2.95 -17.77 2.61
CA ALA A 60 -2.05 -17.32 1.57
C ALA A 60 -2.43 -17.87 0.19
N HIS A 61 -2.37 -17.02 -0.83
CA HIS A 61 -2.18 -17.44 -2.22
C HIS A 61 -1.33 -16.42 -2.98
N ASP A 62 -0.08 -16.84 -3.20
CA ASP A 62 0.70 -16.93 -4.45
C ASP A 62 0.89 -15.73 -5.40
N GLU A 63 2.10 -15.71 -5.94
CA GLU A 63 2.74 -14.69 -6.77
C GLU A 63 2.11 -14.48 -8.16
N ALA A 64 2.13 -13.25 -8.67
CA ALA A 64 2.60 -12.93 -10.03
C ALA A 64 2.54 -11.41 -10.31
N GLU A 65 3.56 -10.95 -11.00
CA GLU A 65 3.95 -9.59 -11.32
C GLU A 65 2.91 -8.78 -12.13
N THR A 66 2.98 -7.44 -12.06
CA THR A 66 3.29 -6.61 -13.24
C THR A 66 3.44 -5.14 -12.86
N SER A 67 4.60 -4.60 -13.22
CA SER A 67 4.87 -3.16 -13.28
C SER A 67 4.00 -2.50 -14.35
N LEU A 68 3.47 -1.33 -14.02
CA LEU A 68 3.51 -0.07 -14.76
C LEU A 68 2.24 0.73 -14.41
N LYS A 69 2.41 1.90 -13.79
CA LYS A 69 2.21 3.19 -14.45
C LYS A 69 2.23 4.31 -13.42
N GLN A 70 3.17 5.21 -13.62
CA GLN A 70 3.28 6.52 -12.99
C GLN A 70 1.98 7.30 -13.17
N GLN A 71 1.46 7.93 -12.11
CA GLN A 71 1.23 9.38 -12.10
C GLN A 71 0.62 9.87 -10.78
N SER A 72 1.21 10.97 -10.30
CA SER A 72 0.63 12.01 -9.46
C SER A 72 -0.04 11.57 -8.15
N SER A 73 0.72 11.57 -7.05
CA SER A 73 0.19 12.28 -5.88
C SER A 73 0.69 13.71 -5.95
N GLU A 74 -0.24 14.57 -6.34
CA GLU A 74 -0.17 15.99 -6.08
C GLU A 74 0.19 16.16 -4.61
N ARG A 75 1.18 17.02 -4.37
CA ARG A 75 1.65 17.43 -3.07
C ARG A 75 0.49 18.14 -2.38
N GLU A 76 -0.41 17.39 -1.75
CA GLU A 76 -1.32 17.95 -0.77
C GLU A 76 -0.42 18.50 0.35
N LYS A 77 -0.27 19.82 0.33
CA LYS A 77 0.21 20.61 1.45
C LYS A 77 -0.75 20.33 2.60
N SER A 78 -0.53 19.24 3.35
CA SER A 78 -1.03 19.14 4.70
C SER A 78 -0.33 20.28 5.45
N SER A 79 -1.01 21.41 5.54
CA SER A 79 -0.68 22.47 6.47
C SER A 79 -0.87 21.85 7.85
N THR A 80 0.18 21.21 8.36
CA THR A 80 0.27 20.75 9.73
C THR A 80 0.25 22.01 10.58
N LYS A 81 -0.95 22.42 11.00
CA LYS A 81 -1.14 23.46 11.99
C LYS A 81 -0.53 22.91 13.29
N GLU A 82 0.74 23.22 13.52
CA GLU A 82 1.42 22.85 14.76
C GLU A 82 0.72 23.56 15.93
N LEU A 83 0.43 22.79 16.98
CA LEU A 83 -0.17 23.32 18.20
C LEU A 83 0.85 24.22 18.89
N GLN A 84 0.48 25.47 19.13
CA GLN A 84 1.33 26.41 19.86
C GLN A 84 1.25 26.07 21.35
N VAL A 85 2.24 25.33 21.83
CA VAL A 85 2.36 24.99 23.24
C VAL A 85 2.85 26.23 23.99
N SER A 86 2.24 26.53 25.14
CA SER A 86 2.72 27.58 26.05
C SER A 86 4.14 27.27 26.53
N SER A 87 4.88 28.29 26.99
CA SER A 87 6.23 28.12 27.54
C SER A 87 6.31 27.12 28.71
N GLU A 88 5.17 26.85 29.37
CA GLU A 88 5.01 25.87 30.46
C GLU A 88 4.72 24.45 29.95
N GLY A 89 4.70 24.22 28.64
CA GLY A 89 4.37 22.91 28.06
C GLY A 89 2.87 22.59 28.04
N LEU A 90 2.01 23.54 28.42
CA LEU A 90 0.56 23.36 28.43
C LEU A 90 -0.09 23.89 27.15
N ILE A 91 -1.12 23.19 26.68
CA ILE A 91 -1.93 23.58 25.52
C ILE A 91 -3.21 24.25 26.03
N PRO A 92 -3.51 25.50 25.62
CA PRO A 92 -4.77 26.15 25.97
C PRO A 92 -5.99 25.33 25.53
N VAL A 93 -7.00 25.25 26.40
CA VAL A 93 -8.21 24.44 26.16
C VAL A 93 -8.92 24.83 24.87
N ASP A 94 -9.00 26.13 24.57
CA ASP A 94 -9.63 26.63 23.34
C ASP A 94 -8.89 26.15 22.10
N GLN A 95 -7.56 26.17 22.12
CA GLN A 95 -6.75 25.71 20.99
C GLN A 95 -6.87 24.19 20.79
N LEU A 96 -6.92 23.43 21.88
CA LEU A 96 -7.14 21.99 21.83
C LEU A 96 -8.52 21.67 21.24
N LYS A 97 -9.56 22.39 21.66
CA LYS A 97 -10.92 22.25 21.14
C LYS A 97 -10.98 22.51 19.64
N GLU A 98 -10.40 23.61 19.17
CA GLU A 98 -10.36 23.96 17.75
C GLU A 98 -9.58 22.93 16.93
N PHE A 99 -8.47 22.41 17.46
CA PHE A 99 -7.68 21.38 16.80
C PHE A 99 -8.45 20.06 16.66
N ILE A 100 -9.10 19.60 17.74
CA ILE A 100 -9.91 18.38 17.73
C ILE A 100 -11.08 18.54 16.75
N MET A 101 -11.81 19.66 16.82
CA MET A 101 -12.94 19.94 15.95
C MET A 101 -12.53 19.99 14.48
N GLY A 102 -11.48 20.75 14.15
CA GLY A 102 -10.96 20.86 12.78
C GLY A 102 -10.43 19.53 12.24
N THR A 103 -9.83 18.69 13.09
CA THR A 103 -9.35 17.36 12.69
C THR A 103 -10.52 16.43 12.38
N ILE A 104 -11.54 16.39 13.24
CA ILE A 104 -12.74 15.56 13.02
C ILE A 104 -13.46 16.00 11.74
N GLN A 105 -13.65 17.30 11.56
CA GLN A 105 -14.30 17.86 10.38
C GLN A 105 -13.51 17.54 9.10
N ASN A 106 -12.19 17.70 9.09
CA ASN A 106 -11.36 17.33 7.95
C ASN A 106 -11.45 15.83 7.62
N LYS A 107 -11.50 14.96 8.63
CA LYS A 107 -11.67 13.52 8.41
C LYS A 107 -13.06 13.16 7.93
N LEU A 108 -14.10 13.87 8.36
CA LEU A 108 -15.48 13.63 7.91
C LEU A 108 -15.68 14.14 6.47
N ASP A 109 -15.27 15.38 6.20
CA ASP A 109 -15.43 16.04 4.91
C ASP A 109 -14.47 15.47 3.85
N GLY A 110 -13.27 15.03 4.26
CA GLY A 110 -12.27 14.37 3.41
C GLY A 110 -12.41 12.84 3.31
N SER A 111 -13.34 12.22 4.07
CA SER A 111 -13.71 10.81 3.95
C SER A 111 -14.85 10.57 2.95
N SER A 112 -15.02 11.49 2.00
CA SER A 112 -15.58 11.17 0.69
C SER A 112 -14.57 10.35 -0.16
N LYS A 113 -13.76 9.51 0.49
CA LYS A 113 -13.12 8.40 -0.21
C LYS A 113 -14.27 7.47 -0.56
N SER A 114 -14.69 7.56 -1.83
CA SER A 114 -15.39 6.49 -2.53
C SER A 114 -14.90 5.18 -1.92
N SER A 115 -15.78 4.52 -1.15
CA SER A 115 -15.52 3.13 -0.79
C SER A 115 -15.26 2.50 -2.13
N MET A 116 -14.00 2.14 -2.40
CA MET A 116 -13.61 1.53 -3.66
C MET A 116 -14.20 0.13 -3.59
N THR A 117 -15.51 0.07 -3.81
CA THR A 117 -16.27 -1.15 -3.89
C THR A 117 -15.62 -1.89 -5.02
N TYR A 118 -15.09 -3.07 -4.69
CA TYR A 118 -14.43 -3.92 -5.65
C TYR A 118 -15.35 -4.08 -6.86
N THR A 119 -14.98 -3.41 -7.94
CA THR A 119 -15.70 -3.52 -9.19
C THR A 119 -15.18 -4.77 -9.87
N LYS A 120 -16.05 -5.76 -10.01
CA LYS A 120 -15.69 -7.03 -10.64
C LYS A 120 -15.20 -6.75 -12.06
N PRO A 121 -14.06 -7.33 -12.50
CA PRO A 121 -13.49 -7.05 -13.83
C PRO A 121 -14.40 -7.47 -14.99
N TYR A 122 -15.42 -8.29 -14.72
CA TYR A 122 -16.40 -8.72 -15.70
C TYR A 122 -17.67 -7.87 -15.74
N THR A 123 -17.86 -6.91 -14.84
CA THR A 123 -19.06 -6.05 -14.82
C THR A 123 -19.21 -5.28 -16.13
N GLU A 124 -18.13 -4.70 -16.64
CA GLU A 124 -18.13 -4.00 -17.92
C GLU A 124 -18.47 -4.94 -19.09
N ARG A 125 -17.89 -6.14 -19.10
CA ARG A 125 -18.17 -7.16 -20.12
C ARG A 125 -19.64 -7.57 -20.14
N ILE A 126 -20.26 -7.72 -18.97
CA ILE A 126 -21.69 -8.07 -18.85
C ILE A 126 -22.57 -6.92 -19.35
N ASN A 127 -22.26 -5.68 -18.96
CA ASN A 127 -23.02 -4.51 -19.41
C ASN A 127 -22.97 -4.36 -20.93
N ASN A 128 -21.82 -4.65 -21.55
CA ASN A 128 -21.66 -4.61 -23.01
C ASN A 128 -22.42 -5.74 -23.73
N LEU A 129 -22.69 -6.85 -23.06
CA LEU A 129 -23.49 -7.97 -23.59
C LEU A 129 -24.98 -7.87 -23.20
N GLN A 130 -25.37 -6.84 -22.46
CA GLN A 130 -26.74 -6.68 -22.01
C GLN A 130 -27.66 -6.48 -23.21
N MET A 131 -28.64 -7.36 -23.33
CA MET A 131 -29.65 -7.28 -24.39
C MET A 131 -30.56 -6.07 -24.16
N SER A 132 -31.00 -5.44 -25.25
CA SER A 132 -31.92 -4.30 -25.16
C SER A 132 -33.25 -4.71 -24.51
N VAL A 133 -33.95 -3.74 -23.91
CA VAL A 133 -35.21 -3.95 -23.16
C VAL A 133 -36.35 -4.52 -24.05
N GLY A 134 -36.15 -4.60 -25.37
CA GLY A 134 -37.08 -5.23 -26.31
C GLY A 134 -36.50 -6.45 -27.04
N TYR A 135 -35.42 -7.05 -26.55
CA TYR A 135 -34.86 -8.24 -27.20
C TYR A 135 -35.88 -9.39 -27.17
N GLN A 136 -36.32 -9.79 -28.36
CA GLN A 136 -37.07 -11.01 -28.56
C GLN A 136 -36.06 -12.12 -28.88
N PRO A 137 -35.87 -13.10 -27.99
CA PRO A 137 -35.08 -14.28 -28.31
C PRO A 137 -35.58 -14.89 -29.62
N LEU A 138 -34.64 -15.26 -30.49
CA LEU A 138 -35.00 -15.97 -31.71
C LEU A 138 -35.78 -17.23 -31.31
N LYS A 139 -36.86 -17.52 -32.03
CA LYS A 139 -37.65 -18.73 -31.76
C LYS A 139 -36.69 -19.91 -31.86
N PHE A 140 -36.61 -20.70 -30.80
CA PHE A 140 -35.85 -21.94 -30.84
C PHE A 140 -36.44 -22.81 -31.95
N GLN A 141 -35.54 -23.43 -32.70
CA GLN A 141 -35.94 -24.46 -33.64
C GLN A 141 -36.58 -25.60 -32.84
N GLN A 142 -37.88 -25.75 -32.99
CA GLN A 142 -38.60 -26.81 -32.32
C GLN A 142 -38.27 -28.13 -33.03
N PHE A 143 -38.00 -29.17 -32.26
CA PHE A 143 -37.84 -30.53 -32.78
C PHE A 143 -39.04 -31.37 -32.37
N ASP A 144 -39.42 -32.36 -33.19
CA ASP A 144 -40.35 -33.40 -32.78
C ASP A 144 -39.67 -34.45 -31.90
N ASP A 145 -40.46 -35.35 -31.33
CA ASP A 145 -39.96 -36.46 -30.50
C ASP A 145 -39.08 -37.44 -31.29
N LYS A 146 -38.99 -37.26 -32.61
CA LYS A 146 -38.14 -38.01 -33.54
C LYS A 146 -36.91 -37.21 -34.00
N GLY A 147 -36.70 -36.00 -33.49
CA GLY A 147 -35.55 -35.14 -33.81
C GLY A 147 -35.64 -34.38 -35.14
N ASN A 148 -36.82 -34.23 -35.74
CA ASN A 148 -37.03 -33.44 -36.96
C ASN A 148 -37.39 -31.99 -36.64
N GLN A 149 -36.81 -31.05 -37.38
CA GLN A 149 -37.12 -29.62 -37.25
C GLN A 149 -38.60 -29.37 -37.61
N LYS A 150 -39.38 -28.87 -36.66
CA LYS A 150 -40.74 -28.39 -36.88
C LYS A 150 -40.66 -26.97 -37.46
N ASN A 151 -40.88 -26.86 -38.76
CA ASN A 151 -41.10 -25.59 -39.45
C ASN A 151 -42.55 -25.13 -39.19
N THR A 152 -42.71 -24.17 -38.29
CA THR A 152 -43.96 -23.38 -38.10
C THR A 152 -43.74 -21.97 -38.61
#